data_AF-A0A7L3WRT3-F1
#
_entry.id   AF-A0A7L3WRT3-F1
#
_cell.length_a   1.000
_cell.length_b   1.000
_cell.length_c   1.000
_cell.angle_alpha   90.00
_cell.angle_beta   90.00
_cell.angle_gamma   90.00
#
_symmetry.space_group_name_H-M   'P 1'
#
loop_
_entity.id
_entity.type
_entity.pdbx_description
1 polymer ?
#
loop_
_entity_poly.entity_id
_entity_poly.type
_entity_poly.pdbx_seq_one_letter_code
_entity_poly.pdbx_strand_id
1 'polypeptide(L)'
;LLTSLGALGLMVWLTATPHSRETEQKRLGMLAGFAFLTGINLGPLLEMCISINPSIIPTAFLGTATIFACFSLSALYARRRSFLYLGGFLLSGLTLILLSSLVNAFMGSTWLFTANLYLGLMIMCGFVLFDTQLIIEKAESGDKDYIWHCVDLFLDFVNIFRELLMILGMTE
;
A
#
# COMPACT_ATOMS: atom_id res chain seq x y z
N LEU A 1 11.89 -12.65 -4.83
CA LEU A 1 12.29 -12.39 -6.24
C LEU A 1 11.36 -13.09 -7.24
N LEU A 2 11.21 -14.42 -7.21
CA LEU A 2 10.28 -15.11 -8.13
C LEU A 2 8.82 -14.66 -7.91
N THR A 3 8.40 -14.60 -6.65
CA THR A 3 7.06 -14.16 -6.20
C THR A 3 6.77 -12.70 -6.52
N SER A 4 7.77 -11.81 -6.40
CA SER A 4 7.64 -10.40 -6.74
C SER A 4 7.54 -10.19 -8.26
N LEU A 5 8.32 -10.93 -9.06
CA LEU A 5 8.20 -10.91 -10.52
C LEU A 5 6.85 -11.46 -10.98
N GLY A 6 6.35 -12.54 -10.35
CA GLY A 6 5.02 -13.07 -10.61
C GLY A 6 3.91 -12.07 -10.29
N ALA A 7 3.99 -11.36 -9.16
CA ALA A 7 3.03 -10.33 -8.78
C ALA A 7 3.02 -9.17 -9.80
N LEU A 8 4.20 -8.69 -10.23
CA LEU A 8 4.32 -7.68 -11.29
C LEU A 8 3.76 -8.17 -12.63
N GLY A 9 4.02 -9.44 -12.99
CA GLY A 9 3.46 -10.04 -14.19
C GLY A 9 1.93 -10.07 -14.20
N LEU A 10 1.32 -10.45 -13.06
CA LEU A 10 -0.15 -10.42 -12.91
C LEU A 10 -0.71 -9.01 -12.96
N MET A 11 -0.01 -8.02 -12.39
CA MET A 11 -0.40 -6.62 -12.48
C MET A 11 -0.38 -6.09 -13.91
N VAL A 12 0.72 -6.33 -14.64
CA VAL A 12 0.82 -5.93 -16.05
C VAL A 12 -0.27 -6.62 -16.87
N TRP A 13 -0.54 -7.90 -16.61
CA TRP A 13 -1.61 -8.62 -17.29
C TRP A 13 -3.01 -8.06 -16.96
N LEU A 14 -3.26 -7.68 -15.71
CA LEU A 14 -4.50 -7.02 -15.30
C LEU A 14 -4.72 -5.72 -16.07
N THR A 15 -3.68 -4.88 -16.21
CA THR A 15 -3.76 -3.62 -16.97
C THR A 15 -3.98 -3.83 -18.47
N ALA A 16 -3.40 -4.88 -19.04
CA ALA A 16 -3.54 -5.21 -20.46
C ALA A 16 -4.93 -5.78 -20.80
N THR A 17 -5.67 -6.24 -19.78
CA THR A 17 -6.96 -6.89 -19.96
C THR A 17 -8.09 -5.86 -19.83
N PRO A 18 -8.87 -5.56 -20.89
CA PRO A 18 -9.86 -4.50 -20.84
C PRO A 18 -11.00 -4.77 -19.84
N HIS A 19 -11.57 -3.70 -19.28
CA HIS A 19 -12.72 -3.80 -18.38
C HIS A 19 -14.00 -4.14 -19.16
N SER A 20 -14.50 -5.36 -18.99
CA SER A 20 -15.74 -5.86 -19.57
C SER A 20 -16.35 -6.95 -18.68
N ARG A 21 -17.69 -7.10 -18.70
CA ARG A 21 -18.41 -8.11 -17.92
C ARG A 21 -17.92 -9.53 -18.17
N GLU A 22 -17.54 -9.85 -19.41
CA GLU A 22 -17.03 -11.19 -19.76
C GLU A 22 -15.64 -11.48 -19.17
N THR A 23 -14.88 -10.42 -18.90
CA THR A 23 -13.49 -10.52 -18.46
C THR A 23 -13.32 -10.29 -16.96
N GLU A 24 -14.39 -9.88 -16.29
CA GLU A 24 -14.47 -9.60 -14.85
C GLU A 24 -13.95 -10.77 -14.00
N GLN A 25 -14.41 -12.00 -14.26
CA GLN A 25 -13.98 -13.19 -13.50
C GLN A 25 -12.47 -13.45 -13.65
N LYS A 26 -11.92 -13.25 -14.86
CA LYS A 26 -10.48 -13.43 -15.10
C LYS A 26 -9.67 -12.37 -14.34
N ARG A 27 -10.13 -11.12 -14.37
CA ARG A 27 -9.49 -10.01 -13.65
C ARG A 27 -9.55 -10.19 -12.14
N LEU A 28 -10.66 -10.70 -11.58
CA LEU A 28 -10.74 -11.07 -10.16
C LEU A 28 -9.77 -12.20 -9.81
N GLY A 29 -9.63 -13.20 -10.67
CA GLY A 29 -8.62 -14.26 -10.52
C GLY A 29 -7.19 -13.70 -10.52
N MET A 30 -6.89 -12.75 -11.41
CA MET A 30 -5.59 -12.06 -11.45
C MET A 30 -5.34 -11.24 -10.19
N LEU A 31 -6.35 -10.50 -9.69
CA LEU A 31 -6.29 -9.76 -8.43
C LEU A 31 -6.01 -10.70 -7.25
N ALA A 32 -6.73 -11.81 -7.15
CA ALA A 32 -6.52 -12.81 -6.10
C ALA A 32 -5.12 -13.42 -6.15
N GLY A 33 -4.64 -13.75 -7.36
CA GLY A 33 -3.26 -14.23 -7.56
C GLY A 33 -2.22 -13.18 -7.17
N PHE A 34 -2.44 -11.92 -7.53
CA PHE A 34 -1.59 -10.80 -7.15
C PHE A 34 -1.54 -10.62 -5.63
N ALA A 35 -2.69 -10.63 -4.96
CA ALA A 35 -2.78 -10.51 -3.51
C ALA A 35 -2.09 -11.69 -2.80
N PHE A 36 -2.28 -12.91 -3.29
CA PHE A 36 -1.63 -14.11 -2.77
C PHE A 36 -0.10 -14.04 -2.88
N LEU A 37 0.42 -13.68 -4.05
CA LEU A 37 1.86 -13.53 -4.24
C LEU A 37 2.43 -12.39 -3.40
N THR A 38 1.69 -11.30 -3.23
CA THR A 38 2.07 -10.19 -2.34
C THR A 38 2.15 -10.66 -0.88
N GLY A 39 1.19 -11.47 -0.43
CA GLY A 39 1.23 -12.09 0.90
C GLY A 39 2.46 -12.98 1.10
N ILE A 40 2.83 -13.80 0.10
CA ILE A 40 4.05 -14.61 0.18
C ILE A 40 5.31 -13.73 0.26
N ASN A 41 5.35 -12.59 -0.45
CA ASN A 41 6.48 -11.66 -0.38
C ASN A 41 6.67 -11.06 1.02
N LEU A 42 5.62 -10.99 1.85
CA LEU A 42 5.72 -10.56 3.24
C LEU A 42 6.28 -11.66 4.16
N GLY A 43 6.35 -12.92 3.72
CA GLY A 43 6.77 -14.08 4.51
C GLY A 43 8.06 -13.86 5.31
N PRO A 44 9.19 -13.46 4.69
CA PRO A 44 10.44 -13.23 5.42
C PRO A 44 10.34 -12.15 6.50
N LEU A 45 9.53 -11.11 6.26
CA LEU A 45 9.31 -10.05 7.25
C LEU A 45 8.45 -10.56 8.42
N LEU A 46 7.43 -11.37 8.13
CA LEU A 46 6.60 -11.99 9.15
C LEU A 46 7.42 -12.97 10.01
N GLU A 47 8.26 -13.81 9.41
CA GLU A 47 9.16 -14.71 10.13
C GLU A 47 10.11 -13.95 11.07
N MET A 48 10.68 -12.83 10.59
CA MET A 48 11.48 -11.94 11.43
C MET A 48 10.67 -11.43 12.64
N CYS A 49 9.45 -10.92 12.43
CA CYS A 49 8.59 -10.42 13.51
C CYS A 49 8.20 -11.52 14.50
N ILE A 50 7.90 -12.74 14.02
CA ILE A 50 7.57 -13.91 14.87
C ILE A 50 8.74 -14.26 15.78
N SER A 51 9.97 -14.17 15.27
CA SER A 51 11.18 -14.47 16.05
C SER A 51 11.42 -13.49 17.19
N ILE A 52 10.93 -12.25 17.06
CA ILE A 52 11.01 -11.19 18.07
C ILE A 52 9.83 -11.33 19.04
N ASN A 53 8.61 -11.13 18.54
CA ASN A 53 7.38 -11.23 19.32
C ASN A 53 6.18 -11.54 18.38
N PRO A 54 5.56 -12.74 18.48
CA PRO A 54 4.42 -13.11 17.64
C PRO A 54 3.21 -12.17 17.75
N SER A 55 3.06 -11.44 18.85
CA SER A 55 1.95 -10.49 19.05
C SER A 55 2.05 -9.23 18.18
N ILE A 56 3.20 -8.97 17.55
CA ILE A 56 3.42 -7.85 16.63
C ILE A 56 2.47 -7.96 15.42
N ILE A 57 2.28 -9.16 14.86
CA ILE A 57 1.48 -9.34 13.64
C ILE A 57 0.02 -8.90 13.82
N PRO A 58 -0.75 -9.43 14.79
CA PRO A 58 -2.13 -9.00 14.99
C PRO A 58 -2.22 -7.52 15.37
N THR A 59 -1.25 -7.00 16.12
CA THR A 59 -1.20 -5.58 16.51
C THR A 59 -1.00 -4.67 15.28
N ALA A 60 -0.04 -5.00 14.41
CA ALA A 60 0.22 -4.30 13.16
C ALA A 60 -1.00 -4.35 12.24
N PHE A 61 -1.66 -5.50 12.14
CA PHE A 61 -2.85 -5.68 11.30
C PHE A 61 -4.03 -4.82 11.79
N LEU A 62 -4.33 -4.87 13.09
CA LEU A 62 -5.40 -4.06 13.69
C LEU A 62 -5.10 -2.56 13.61
N GLY A 63 -3.83 -2.16 13.81
CA GLY A 63 -3.37 -0.80 13.61
C GLY A 63 -3.57 -0.34 12.18
N THR A 64 -3.16 -1.14 11.21
CA THR A 64 -3.35 -0.87 9.77
C THR A 64 -4.82 -0.73 9.42
N ALA A 65 -5.67 -1.67 9.85
CA ALA A 65 -7.10 -1.63 9.59
C ALA A 65 -7.76 -0.39 10.18
N THR A 66 -7.34 0.02 11.38
CA THR A 66 -7.86 1.23 12.04
C THR A 66 -7.43 2.49 11.30
N ILE A 67 -6.14 2.62 10.97
CA ILE A 67 -5.60 3.74 10.19
C ILE A 67 -6.33 3.82 8.85
N PHE A 68 -6.35 2.72 8.10
CA PHE A 68 -6.98 2.66 6.80
C PHE A 68 -8.47 3.04 6.86
N ALA A 69 -9.22 2.51 7.83
CA ALA A 69 -10.63 2.84 8.01
C ALA A 69 -10.85 4.32 8.37
N CYS A 70 -10.08 4.86 9.33
CA CYS A 70 -10.19 6.26 9.74
C CYS A 70 -9.88 7.23 8.58
N PHE A 71 -8.77 7.00 7.86
CA PHE A 71 -8.38 7.85 6.74
C PHE A 71 -9.35 7.69 5.55
N SER A 72 -9.77 6.48 5.20
CA SER A 72 -10.76 6.26 4.14
C SER A 72 -12.11 6.93 4.46
N LEU A 73 -12.59 6.82 5.71
CA LEU A 73 -13.81 7.50 6.16
C LEU A 73 -13.64 9.03 6.11
N SER A 74 -12.50 9.55 6.57
CA SER A 74 -12.19 10.97 6.47
C SER A 74 -12.24 11.47 5.02
N ALA A 75 -11.65 10.70 4.09
CA ALA A 75 -11.76 10.99 2.66
C ALA A 75 -13.21 10.93 2.16
N LEU A 76 -14.02 9.94 2.55
CA LEU A 76 -15.42 9.84 2.13
C LEU A 76 -16.28 11.02 2.57
N TYR A 77 -16.04 11.59 3.76
CA TYR A 77 -16.79 12.74 4.28
C TYR A 77 -16.19 14.11 3.90
N ALA A 78 -14.97 14.14 3.36
CA ALA A 78 -14.33 15.38 2.98
C ALA A 78 -14.99 16.02 1.75
N ARG A 79 -14.78 17.33 1.61
CA ARG A 79 -15.23 18.05 0.40
C ARG A 79 -14.52 17.45 -0.82
N ARG A 80 -15.30 17.24 -1.88
CA ARG A 80 -14.83 16.67 -3.15
C ARG A 80 -13.54 17.36 -3.64
N ARG A 81 -12.58 16.55 -4.11
CA ARG A 81 -11.27 16.95 -4.65
C ARG A 81 -10.32 17.63 -3.67
N SER A 82 -10.67 17.77 -2.39
CA SER A 82 -9.81 18.43 -1.40
C SER A 82 -8.45 17.75 -1.26
N PHE A 83 -8.41 16.41 -1.20
CA PHE A 83 -7.16 15.66 -1.08
C PHE A 83 -6.44 15.41 -2.41
N LEU A 84 -7.08 15.62 -3.57
CA LEU A 84 -6.43 15.43 -4.87
C LEU A 84 -5.28 16.44 -5.10
N TYR A 85 -5.36 17.62 -4.48
CA TYR A 85 -4.25 18.59 -4.50
C TYR A 85 -3.00 18.09 -3.77
N LEU A 86 -3.15 17.10 -2.88
CA LEU A 86 -2.04 16.53 -2.12
C LEU A 86 -1.19 15.57 -2.96
N GLY A 87 -1.69 15.09 -4.12
CA GLY A 87 -1.01 14.07 -4.93
C GLY A 87 0.43 14.46 -5.32
N GLY A 88 0.65 15.72 -5.70
CA GLY A 88 2.00 16.21 -6.02
C GLY A 88 2.95 16.19 -4.82
N PHE A 89 2.44 16.52 -3.63
CA PHE A 89 3.22 16.48 -2.39
C PHE A 89 3.54 15.03 -1.98
N LEU A 90 2.56 14.13 -2.02
CA LEU A 90 2.72 12.73 -1.65
C LEU A 90 3.72 12.01 -2.57
N LEU A 91 3.59 12.21 -3.89
CA LEU A 91 4.50 11.61 -4.87
C LEU A 91 5.93 12.14 -4.70
N SER A 92 6.09 13.43 -4.41
CA SER A 92 7.39 14.03 -4.12
C SER A 92 7.99 13.45 -2.84
N GLY A 93 7.20 13.31 -1.78
CA GLY A 93 7.61 12.69 -0.52
C GLY A 93 8.04 11.23 -0.70
N LEU A 94 7.26 10.44 -1.43
CA LEU A 94 7.60 9.06 -1.77
C LEU A 94 8.94 8.97 -2.51
N THR A 95 9.16 9.86 -3.47
CA THR A 95 10.42 9.93 -4.23
C THR A 95 11.59 10.26 -3.31
N LEU A 96 11.42 11.20 -2.37
CA LEU A 96 12.46 11.54 -1.39
C LEU A 96 12.79 10.37 -0.47
N ILE A 97 11.78 9.60 -0.01
CA ILE A 97 12.01 8.40 0.79
C ILE A 97 12.75 7.33 -0.01
N LEU A 98 12.41 7.16 -1.28
CA LEU A 98 13.11 6.23 -2.18
C LEU A 98 14.58 6.59 -2.32
N LEU A 99 14.88 7.87 -2.59
CA LEU A 99 16.26 8.37 -2.68
C LEU A 99 16.99 8.25 -1.34
N SER A 100 16.35 8.60 -0.23
CA SER A 100 16.88 8.46 1.12
C SER A 100 17.22 7.00 1.45
N SER A 101 16.35 6.06 1.04
CA SER A 101 16.57 4.62 1.24
C SER A 101 17.76 4.11 0.42
N LEU A 102 17.94 4.63 -0.81
CA LEU A 102 19.10 4.31 -1.64
C LEU A 102 20.39 4.83 -1.02
N VAL A 103 20.41 6.07 -0.53
CA VAL A 103 21.56 6.64 0.20
C VAL A 103 21.86 5.82 1.46
N ASN A 104 20.82 5.45 2.22
CA ASN A 104 20.98 4.67 3.42
C ASN A 104 21.52 3.25 3.17
N ALA A 105 21.27 2.68 1.99
CA ALA A 105 21.85 1.38 1.61
C ALA A 105 23.39 1.43 1.53
N PHE A 106 23.98 2.59 1.24
CA PHE A 106 25.44 2.78 1.24
C PHE A 106 25.99 3.24 2.60
N MET A 107 25.23 4.05 3.34
CA MET A 107 25.68 4.61 4.62
C MET A 107 25.44 3.67 5.82
N GLY A 108 24.38 2.85 5.78
CA GLY A 108 24.01 1.95 6.86
C GLY A 108 23.55 2.64 8.15
N SER A 109 22.93 3.82 8.06
CA SER A 109 22.52 4.59 9.25
C SER A 109 21.17 4.11 9.81
N THR A 110 21.17 3.65 11.06
CA THR A 110 19.94 3.27 11.77
C THR A 110 18.99 4.46 11.93
N TRP A 111 19.52 5.67 12.17
CA TRP A 111 18.69 6.86 12.36
C TRP A 111 17.92 7.23 11.08
N LEU A 112 18.59 7.22 9.92
CA LEU A 112 17.94 7.47 8.63
C LEU A 112 16.92 6.39 8.30
N PHE A 113 17.23 5.13 8.64
CA PHE A 113 16.30 4.03 8.45
C PHE A 113 15.00 4.21 9.23
N THR A 114 15.10 4.49 10.54
CA THR A 114 13.93 4.72 11.40
C THR A 114 13.16 5.95 10.95
N ALA A 115 13.84 7.04 10.59
CA ALA A 115 13.18 8.24 10.07
C ALA A 115 12.38 7.94 8.78
N ASN A 116 12.96 7.18 7.84
CA ASN A 116 12.28 6.78 6.61
C ASN A 116 11.04 5.92 6.89
N LEU A 117 11.06 5.04 7.89
CA LEU A 117 9.89 4.22 8.26
C LEU A 117 8.72 5.07 8.76
N TYR A 118 8.96 6.01 9.68
CA TYR A 118 7.89 6.87 10.19
C TYR A 118 7.37 7.86 9.13
N LEU A 119 8.26 8.44 8.32
CA LEU A 119 7.86 9.31 7.22
C LEU A 119 7.11 8.54 6.14
N GLY A 120 7.51 7.30 5.86
CA GLY A 120 6.83 6.38 4.96
C GLY A 120 5.40 6.15 5.41
N LEU A 121 5.22 5.79 6.69
CA LEU A 121 3.89 5.59 7.28
C LEU A 121 3.00 6.81 7.14
N MET A 122 3.53 8.00 7.42
CA MET A 122 2.78 9.24 7.28
C MET A 122 2.38 9.50 5.82
N ILE A 123 3.27 9.24 4.86
CA ILE A 123 2.98 9.42 3.43
C ILE A 123 1.97 8.38 2.93
N MET A 124 2.08 7.12 3.36
CA MET A 124 1.11 6.07 3.02
C MET A 124 -0.28 6.37 3.56
N CYS A 125 -0.39 6.91 4.79
CA CYS A 125 -1.67 7.42 5.30
C CYS A 125 -2.24 8.53 4.42
N GLY A 126 -1.38 9.40 3.87
CA GLY A 126 -1.76 10.41 2.90
C GLY A 126 -2.23 9.82 1.56
N PHE A 127 -1.60 8.75 1.08
CA PHE A 127 -2.04 8.04 -0.13
C PHE A 127 -3.44 7.43 0.05
N VAL A 128 -3.75 6.82 1.21
CA VAL A 128 -5.12 6.34 1.48
C VAL A 128 -6.17 7.45 1.30
N LEU A 129 -5.89 8.67 1.78
CA LEU A 129 -6.78 9.82 1.58
C LEU A 129 -6.92 10.20 0.10
N PHE A 130 -5.79 10.27 -0.59
CA PHE A 130 -5.71 10.66 -1.99
C PHE A 130 -6.40 9.64 -2.89
N ASP A 131 -6.09 8.36 -2.74
CA ASP A 131 -6.61 7.28 -3.57
C ASP A 131 -8.09 7.03 -3.30
N THR A 132 -8.55 7.12 -2.05
CA THR A 132 -9.99 7.07 -1.77
C THR A 132 -10.73 8.22 -2.46
N GLN A 133 -10.24 9.46 -2.40
CA GLN A 133 -10.84 10.59 -3.13
C GLN A 133 -10.75 10.44 -4.65
N LEU A 134 -9.64 9.89 -5.16
CA LEU A 134 -9.44 9.65 -6.59
C LEU A 134 -10.44 8.60 -7.11
N ILE A 135 -10.67 7.53 -6.35
CA ILE A 135 -11.66 6.50 -6.67
C ILE A 135 -13.07 7.08 -6.71
N ILE A 136 -13.44 7.93 -5.74
CA ILE A 136 -14.75 8.61 -5.73
C ILE A 136 -14.90 9.48 -6.99
N GLU A 137 -13.87 10.26 -7.33
CA GLU A 137 -13.89 11.13 -8.50
C GLU A 137 -13.99 10.33 -9.82
N LYS A 138 -13.21 9.24 -9.94
CA LYS A 138 -13.28 8.31 -11.08
C LYS A 138 -14.66 7.70 -11.22
N ALA A 139 -15.23 7.19 -10.12
CA ALA A 139 -16.57 6.61 -10.09
C ALA A 139 -17.66 7.59 -10.54
N GLU A 140 -17.60 8.83 -10.08
CA GLU A 140 -18.54 9.88 -10.49
C GLU A 140 -18.34 10.32 -11.96
N SER A 141 -17.12 10.21 -12.49
CA SER A 141 -16.82 10.45 -13.92
C SER A 141 -17.26 9.30 -14.85
N GLY A 142 -17.78 8.20 -14.28
CA GLY A 142 -18.30 7.05 -15.02
C GLY A 142 -17.36 5.84 -15.08
N ASP A 143 -16.17 5.92 -14.49
CA ASP A 143 -15.25 4.80 -14.38
C ASP A 143 -15.71 3.83 -13.27
N LYS A 144 -16.14 2.63 -13.68
CA LYS A 144 -16.67 1.59 -12.78
C LYS A 144 -15.71 0.42 -12.61
N ASP A 145 -14.42 0.61 -12.91
CA ASP A 145 -13.40 -0.43 -12.75
C ASP A 145 -12.99 -0.64 -11.29
N TYR A 146 -13.94 -1.17 -10.51
CA TYR A 146 -13.75 -1.42 -9.08
C TYR A 146 -12.60 -2.40 -8.80
N ILE A 147 -12.24 -3.26 -9.75
CA ILE A 147 -11.10 -4.19 -9.61
C ILE A 147 -9.80 -3.39 -9.52
N TRP A 148 -9.62 -2.39 -10.40
CA TRP A 148 -8.45 -1.52 -10.34
C TRP A 148 -8.46 -0.64 -9.09
N HIS A 149 -9.61 -0.11 -8.70
CA HIS A 149 -9.74 0.66 -7.46
C HIS A 149 -9.38 -0.18 -6.21
N CYS A 150 -9.74 -1.47 -6.18
CA CYS A 150 -9.33 -2.39 -5.12
C CYS A 150 -7.82 -2.62 -5.11
N VAL A 151 -7.16 -2.64 -6.27
CA VAL A 151 -5.71 -2.77 -6.37
C VAL A 151 -5.01 -1.60 -5.71
N ASP A 152 -5.41 -0.37 -6.05
CA ASP A 152 -4.82 0.86 -5.52
C ASP A 152 -4.88 0.85 -3.98
N LEU A 153 -6.09 0.64 -3.42
CA LEU A 153 -6.29 0.57 -1.97
C LEU A 153 -5.60 -0.62 -1.28
N PHE A 154 -5.48 -1.76 -1.96
CA PHE A 154 -4.77 -2.91 -1.42
C PHE A 154 -3.27 -2.64 -1.26
N LEU A 155 -2.67 -1.94 -2.23
CA LEU A 155 -1.26 -1.56 -2.15
C LEU A 155 -1.00 -0.60 -0.97
N ASP A 156 -1.86 0.40 -0.78
CA ASP A 156 -1.78 1.29 0.38
C ASP A 156 -1.85 0.51 1.70
N PHE A 157 -2.82 -0.39 1.81
CA PHE A 157 -3.01 -1.22 3.00
C PHE A 157 -1.77 -2.07 3.30
N VAL A 158 -1.23 -2.76 2.29
CA VAL A 158 -0.04 -3.60 2.44
C VAL A 158 1.19 -2.78 2.82
N ASN A 159 1.35 -1.57 2.26
CA ASN A 159 2.47 -0.69 2.59
C ASN A 159 2.42 -0.21 4.04
N ILE A 160 1.25 0.26 4.50
CA ILE A 160 1.04 0.64 5.92
C ILE A 160 1.31 -0.56 6.83
N PHE A 161 0.80 -1.74 6.49
CA PHE A 161 1.03 -2.95 7.27
C PHE A 161 2.51 -3.30 7.37
N ARG A 162 3.24 -3.25 6.25
CA ARG A 162 4.69 -3.48 6.22
C ARG A 162 5.44 -2.49 7.09
N GLU A 163 5.10 -1.20 7.02
CA GLU A 163 5.75 -0.17 7.84
C GLU A 163 5.46 -0.35 9.32
N LEU A 164 4.22 -0.66 9.70
CA LEU A 164 3.88 -0.96 11.09
C LEU A 164 4.57 -2.22 11.62
N LEU A 165 4.68 -3.28 10.82
CA LEU A 165 5.44 -4.48 11.20
C LEU A 165 6.90 -4.13 11.50
N MET A 166 7.53 -3.33 10.63
CA MET A 166 8.91 -2.89 10.81
C MET A 166 9.07 -2.00 12.05
N ILE A 167 8.18 -1.04 12.25
CA ILE A 167 8.23 -0.12 13.41
C ILE A 167 8.07 -0.90 14.72
N LEU A 168 7.07 -1.77 14.81
CA LEU A 168 6.83 -2.57 16.01
C LEU A 168 7.96 -3.57 16.25
N GLY A 169 8.45 -4.24 15.21
CA GLY A 169 9.59 -5.15 15.31
C GLY A 169 10.91 -4.49 15.71
N MET A 170 11.07 -3.18 15.51
CA MET A 170 12.25 -2.44 15.97
C MET A 170 12.12 -1.92 17.41
N THR A 171 10.90 -1.83 17.93
CA THR A 171 10.62 -1.22 19.24
C THR A 171 10.59 -2.25 20.37
N GLU A 172 10.27 -3.50 20.04
CA GLU A 172 10.30 -4.67 20.94
C GLU A 172 11.71 -5.27 21.03
#